data_AF-A0A8J9X974-F1
#
_entry.id   AF-A0A8J9X974-F1
#
_cell.length_a   1.000
_cell.length_b   1.000
_cell.length_c   1.000
_cell.angle_alpha   90.00
_cell.angle_beta   90.00
_cell.angle_gamma   90.00
#
_symmetry.space_group_name_H-M   'P 1'
#
loop_
_entity.id
_entity.type
_entity.pdbx_description
1 polymer ?
#
loop_
_entity_poly.entity_id
_entity_poly.type
_entity_poly.pdbx_seq_one_letter_code
_entity_poly.pdbx_strand_id
1 'polypeptide(L)'
;TLVSYDQFSNLILHETVERRMKRCRETSTGIVTYYADVPLGLYVVRGDSIVLCGPLVDEDDIPAINAYAGRGGPGNHHSMQKVTLEELAEKTADSAVQLEWDFDTDLIA
;
A
#
# COMPACT_ATOMS: atom_id res chain seq x y z
N THR A 1 -5.52 -9.01 -10.48
CA THR A 1 -4.61 -9.74 -11.39
C THR A 1 -4.41 -8.97 -12.69
N LEU A 2 -3.16 -8.85 -13.17
CA LEU A 2 -2.86 -8.24 -14.47
C LEU A 2 -3.21 -9.22 -15.60
N VAL A 3 -4.03 -8.77 -16.56
CA VAL A 3 -4.47 -9.58 -17.71
C VAL A 3 -3.63 -9.30 -18.95
N SER A 4 -3.44 -8.02 -19.27
CA SER A 4 -2.64 -7.58 -20.40
C SER A 4 -2.13 -6.17 -20.21
N TYR A 5 -1.09 -5.83 -20.97
CA TYR A 5 -0.50 -4.51 -21.02
C TYR A 5 -0.02 -4.19 -22.44
N ASP A 6 0.25 -2.92 -22.72
CA ASP A 6 0.84 -2.47 -23.98
C ASP A 6 2.14 -1.68 -23.77
N GLN A 7 2.77 -1.28 -24.88
CA GLN A 7 4.03 -0.49 -24.88
C GLN A 7 3.87 0.92 -24.30
N PHE A 8 2.63 1.39 -24.12
CA PHE A 8 2.30 2.68 -23.54
C PHE A 8 1.91 2.56 -22.06
N SER A 9 2.15 1.38 -21.46
CA SER A 9 1.81 1.06 -20.08
C SER A 9 0.33 1.12 -19.76
N ASN A 10 -0.57 1.01 -20.74
CA ASN A 10 -1.98 0.80 -20.44
C ASN A 10 -2.14 -0.62 -19.86
N LEU A 11 -2.89 -0.76 -18.76
CA LEU A 11 -3.08 -2.04 -18.07
C LEU A 11 -4.54 -2.45 -18.07
N ILE A 12 -4.79 -3.74 -18.29
CA ILE A 12 -6.09 -4.38 -18.04
C ILE A 12 -5.94 -5.25 -16.79
N LEU A 13 -6.71 -4.93 -15.75
CA LEU A 13 -6.70 -5.61 -14.47
C LEU A 13 -8.04 -6.33 -14.24
N HIS A 14 -7.99 -7.60 -13.84
CA HIS A 14 -9.13 -8.41 -13.42
C HIS A 14 -9.15 -8.55 -11.90
N GLU A 15 -10.35 -8.69 -11.30
CA GLU A 15 -10.55 -8.77 -9.84
C GLU A 15 -9.80 -7.65 -9.10
N THR A 16 -9.85 -6.45 -9.68
CA THR A 16 -9.13 -5.28 -9.17
C THR A 16 -9.78 -4.82 -7.87
N VAL A 17 -8.93 -4.41 -6.93
CA VAL A 17 -9.33 -3.85 -5.64
C VAL A 17 -8.58 -2.53 -5.45
N GLU A 18 -9.32 -1.47 -5.13
CA GLU A 18 -8.72 -0.22 -4.63
C GLU A 18 -8.49 -0.37 -3.13
N ARG A 19 -7.25 -0.17 -2.67
CA ARG A 19 -6.92 -0.15 -1.24
C ARG A 19 -6.79 1.28 -0.76
N ARG A 20 -7.67 1.67 0.16
CA ARG A 20 -7.58 2.95 0.88
C ARG A 20 -6.84 2.74 2.19
N MET A 21 -5.82 3.52 2.45
CA MET A 21 -4.99 3.41 3.65
C MET A 21 -5.07 4.69 4.48
N LYS A 22 -5.06 4.55 5.80
CA LYS A 22 -5.05 5.67 6.75
C LYS A 22 -4.09 5.37 7.90
N ARG A 23 -3.04 6.17 8.00
CA ARG A 23 -2.08 6.11 9.10
C ARG A 23 -2.64 6.87 10.30
N CYS A 24 -2.76 6.19 11.43
CA CYS A 24 -3.36 6.72 12.65
C CYS A 24 -2.41 6.54 13.83
N ARG A 25 -2.40 7.51 14.74
CA ARG A 25 -1.64 7.43 15.99
C ARG A 25 -2.58 7.03 17.11
N GLU A 26 -2.40 5.83 17.62
CA GLU A 26 -3.08 5.34 18.80
C GLU A 26 -2.23 5.60 20.05
N THR A 27 -2.88 6.07 21.10
CA THR A 27 -2.22 6.38 22.39
C THR A 27 -1.66 5.14 23.09
N SER A 28 -2.21 3.95 22.82
CA SER A 28 -1.86 2.70 23.48
C SER A 28 -0.82 1.86 22.74
N THR A 29 -0.86 1.84 21.41
CA THR A 29 -0.10 0.89 20.56
C THR A 29 0.91 1.58 19.63
N GLY A 30 0.91 2.91 19.58
CA GLY A 30 1.80 3.68 18.71
C GLY A 30 1.15 3.99 17.36
N ILE A 31 1.90 3.83 16.27
CA ILE A 31 1.42 4.17 14.92
C ILE A 31 0.88 2.91 14.25
N VAL A 32 -0.40 2.94 13.89
CA VAL A 32 -1.12 1.85 13.21
C VAL A 32 -1.61 2.33 11.85
N THR A 33 -1.43 1.52 10.81
CA THR A 33 -1.98 1.81 9.48
C THR A 33 -3.22 0.95 9.26
N TYR A 34 -4.36 1.61 9.14
CA TYR A 34 -5.62 0.97 8.77
C TYR A 34 -5.78 0.94 7.26
N TYR A 35 -6.40 -0.10 6.72
CA TYR A 35 -6.76 -0.16 5.32
C TYR A 35 -8.13 -0.78 5.08
N ALA A 36 -8.79 -0.34 4.01
CA ALA A 36 -10.03 -0.92 3.51
C ALA A 36 -9.90 -1.18 2.01
N ASP A 37 -10.54 -2.25 1.56
CA ASP A 37 -10.50 -2.75 0.18
C ASP A 37 -11.85 -2.49 -0.49
N VAL A 38 -11.84 -1.88 -1.68
CA VAL A 38 -13.03 -1.62 -2.50
C VAL A 38 -12.94 -2.45 -3.79
N PRO A 39 -13.87 -3.38 -4.05
CA PRO A 39 -13.83 -4.19 -5.27
C PRO A 39 -14.22 -3.33 -6.49
N LEU A 40 -13.37 -3.34 -7.51
CA LEU A 40 -13.58 -2.66 -8.79
C LEU A 40 -13.87 -3.65 -9.94
N GLY A 41 -13.42 -4.91 -9.81
CA GLY A 41 -13.61 -5.92 -10.85
C GLY A 41 -12.68 -5.73 -12.05
N LEU A 42 -13.24 -5.61 -13.26
CA LEU A 42 -12.46 -5.35 -14.47
C LEU A 42 -12.14 -3.85 -14.56
N TYR A 43 -10.86 -3.51 -14.58
CA TYR A 43 -10.39 -2.13 -14.51
C TYR A 43 -9.33 -1.85 -15.59
N VAL A 44 -9.49 -0.73 -16.31
CA VAL A 44 -8.53 -0.28 -17.33
C VAL A 44 -7.80 0.93 -16.80
N VAL A 45 -6.47 0.84 -16.73
CA VAL A 45 -5.61 1.93 -16.30
C VAL A 45 -4.90 2.50 -17.51
N ARG A 46 -4.97 3.82 -17.70
CA ARG A 46 -4.24 4.53 -18.74
C ARG A 46 -2.79 4.74 -18.29
N GLY A 47 -1.83 4.47 -19.16
CA GLY A 47 -0.42 4.40 -18.78
C GLY A 47 0.19 5.71 -18.30
N ASP A 48 -0.36 6.86 -18.71
CA ASP A 48 0.07 8.17 -18.21
C ASP A 48 -0.31 8.44 -16.75
N SER A 49 -1.22 7.65 -16.19
CA SER A 49 -1.68 7.75 -14.81
C SER A 49 -0.91 6.83 -13.86
N ILE A 50 0.03 6.02 -14.37
CA ILE A 50 0.77 5.04 -13.58
C ILE A 50 2.06 5.68 -13.05
N VAL A 51 2.24 5.58 -11.74
CA VAL A 51 3.48 6.00 -11.06
C VAL A 51 4.42 4.81 -10.89
N LEU A 52 3.92 3.70 -10.32
CA LEU A 52 4.69 2.49 -10.05
C LEU A 52 3.80 1.26 -10.23
N CYS A 53 4.39 0.17 -10.75
CA CYS A 53 3.77 -1.14 -10.81
C CYS A 53 4.83 -2.21 -10.55
N GLY A 54 4.56 -3.15 -9.65
CA GLY A 54 5.46 -4.23 -9.30
C GLY A 54 4.69 -5.53 -9.02
N PRO A 55 5.34 -6.69 -9.17
CA PRO A 55 4.72 -7.96 -8.82
C PRO A 55 4.49 -8.03 -7.31
N LEU A 56 3.31 -8.51 -6.92
CA LEU A 56 3.07 -8.96 -5.55
C LEU A 56 3.65 -10.37 -5.41
N VAL A 57 4.39 -10.60 -4.33
CA VAL A 57 4.89 -11.93 -3.97
C VAL A 57 3.88 -12.52 -2.99
N ASP A 58 3.53 -13.79 -3.17
CA ASP A 58 2.66 -14.49 -2.21
C ASP A 58 3.37 -14.57 -0.86
N GLU A 59 2.62 -14.48 0.24
CA GLU A 59 3.18 -14.44 1.61
C GLU A 59 4.06 -15.69 1.92
N ASP A 60 3.74 -16.82 1.28
CA ASP A 60 4.47 -18.09 1.41
C ASP A 60 5.82 -18.10 0.66
N ASP A 61 5.99 -17.22 -0.34
CA ASP A 61 7.18 -17.08 -1.17
C ASP A 61 8.17 -16.03 -0.62
N ILE A 62 7.99 -15.60 0.63
CA ILE A 62 8.79 -14.56 1.28
C ILE A 62 9.70 -15.13 2.39
N PRO A 63 10.79 -15.85 2.07
CA PRO A 63 11.82 -16.15 3.07
C PRO A 63 12.74 -14.95 3.39
N ALA A 64 12.70 -13.85 2.60
CA ALA A 64 13.77 -12.84 2.58
C ALA A 64 13.42 -11.40 3.03
N ILE A 65 12.16 -10.99 3.19
CA ILE A 65 11.83 -9.62 3.64
C ILE A 65 12.28 -9.38 5.10
N ASN A 66 12.30 -10.43 5.92
CA ASN A 66 12.81 -10.35 7.29
C ASN A 66 14.33 -10.08 7.37
N ALA A 67 15.11 -10.35 6.30
CA ALA A 67 16.55 -10.08 6.29
C ALA A 67 16.89 -8.60 6.01
N TYR A 68 16.06 -7.89 5.24
CA TYR A 68 16.20 -6.45 4.98
C TYR A 68 15.45 -5.58 6.00
N ALA A 69 14.48 -6.13 6.72
CA ALA A 69 13.87 -5.49 7.89
C ALA A 69 14.84 -5.31 9.08
N GLY A 70 16.04 -5.92 9.02
CA GLY A 70 17.07 -5.87 10.07
C GLY A 70 17.76 -4.52 10.30
N ARG A 71 17.35 -3.43 9.63
CA ARG A 71 17.72 -2.05 10.01
C ARG A 71 16.66 -1.33 10.86
N GLY A 72 15.48 -1.92 11.03
CA GLY A 72 14.53 -1.52 12.07
C GLY A 72 14.77 -2.38 13.31
N GLY A 73 15.03 -1.75 14.45
CA GLY A 73 15.21 -2.48 15.71
C GLY A 73 14.05 -3.42 16.05
N PRO A 74 14.24 -4.36 16.99
CA PRO A 74 13.25 -5.36 17.37
C PRO A 74 12.02 -4.65 17.96
N GLY A 75 10.94 -4.52 17.19
CA GLY A 75 9.68 -3.94 17.68
C GLY A 75 8.73 -3.35 16.63
N ASN A 76 9.18 -2.97 15.43
CA ASN A 76 8.31 -2.30 14.45
C ASN A 76 7.88 -3.21 13.30
N HIS A 77 7.13 -4.27 13.62
CA HIS A 77 6.20 -4.80 12.62
C HIS A 77 5.03 -3.81 12.56
N HIS A 78 5.08 -2.87 11.61
CA HIS A 78 3.90 -2.05 11.29
C HIS A 78 2.83 -2.98 10.69
N SER A 79 2.09 -3.66 11.56
CA SER A 79 0.99 -4.51 11.15
C SER A 79 -0.13 -3.63 10.61
N MET A 80 -0.34 -3.71 9.29
CA MET A 80 -1.49 -3.07 8.67
C MET A 80 -2.76 -3.80 9.11
N GLN A 81 -3.78 -3.06 9.56
CA GLN A 81 -5.04 -3.62 10.04
C GLN A 81 -6.15 -3.40 9.02
N LYS A 82 -6.79 -4.49 8.60
CA LYS A 82 -7.95 -4.44 7.71
C LYS A 82 -9.19 -4.01 8.49
N VAL A 83 -9.93 -3.04 7.96
CA VAL A 83 -11.18 -2.50 8.52
C VAL A 83 -12.22 -2.32 7.42
N THR A 84 -13.46 -2.06 7.81
CA THR A 84 -14.50 -1.64 6.85
C THR A 84 -14.27 -0.20 6.37
N LEU A 85 -14.97 0.21 5.31
CA LEU A 85 -14.87 1.59 4.81
C LEU A 85 -15.44 2.59 5.81
N GLU A 86 -16.51 2.21 6.50
CA GLU A 86 -17.16 3.01 7.54
C GLU A 86 -16.21 3.22 8.71
N GLU A 87 -15.59 2.14 9.20
CA GLU A 87 -14.61 2.19 10.28
C GLU A 87 -13.38 3.04 9.89
N LEU A 88 -12.90 2.91 8.65
CA LEU A 88 -11.77 3.70 8.15
C LEU A 88 -12.07 5.21 8.13
N ALA A 89 -13.32 5.58 7.84
CA ALA A 89 -13.75 6.98 7.84
C ALA A 89 -13.71 7.58 9.26
N GLU A 90 -14.12 6.80 10.26
CA GLU A 90 -14.17 7.20 11.68
C GLU A 90 -12.78 7.34 12.33
N LYS A 91 -11.79 6.57 11.86
CA LYS A 91 -10.42 6.66 12.38
C LYS A 91 -9.86 8.06 12.17
N THR A 92 -9.27 8.70 13.18
CA THR A 92 -8.64 10.02 13.00
C THR A 92 -7.26 9.86 12.39
N ALA A 93 -7.03 10.47 11.23
CA ALA A 93 -5.70 10.47 10.60
C ALA A 93 -4.72 11.24 11.48
N ASP A 94 -3.48 10.75 11.57
CA ASP A 94 -2.42 11.54 12.20
C ASP A 94 -2.04 12.71 11.30
N SER A 95 -2.65 13.87 11.53
CA SER A 95 -2.37 15.11 10.79
C SER A 95 -0.97 15.66 11.05
N ALA A 96 -0.22 15.10 12.01
CA ALA A 96 1.15 15.52 12.32
C ALA A 96 2.18 15.01 11.30
N VAL A 97 1.80 14.09 10.40
CA VAL A 97 2.69 13.54 9.37
C VAL A 97 2.07 13.79 8.00
N GLN A 98 2.14 15.04 7.54
CA GLN A 98 2.04 15.29 6.10
C GLN A 98 3.25 14.60 5.46
N LEU A 99 3.00 13.47 4.79
CA LEU A 99 4.03 12.78 4.01
C LEU A 99 4.41 13.69 2.85
N GLU A 100 5.54 14.37 2.99
CA GLU A 100 6.20 15.08 1.89
C GLU A 100 6.98 14.03 1.09
N TRP A 101 6.38 13.60 -0.01
CA TRP A 101 7.04 12.70 -0.95
C TRP A 101 8.05 13.51 -1.77
N ASP A 102 9.33 13.15 -1.68
CA ASP A 102 10.36 13.69 -2.56
C ASP A 102 10.80 12.58 -3.52
N PHE A 103 10.11 12.48 -4.66
CA PHE A 103 10.35 11.43 -5.65
C PHE A 103 11.77 11.41 -6.20
N ASP A 104 12.49 12.53 -6.14
CA ASP A 104 13.87 12.62 -6.63
C ASP A 104 14.87 11.98 -5.66
N THR A 105 14.56 11.94 -4.35
CA THR A 105 15.45 11.37 -3.33
C THR A 105 14.96 10.03 -2.78
N ASP A 106 13.64 9.82 -2.67
CA ASP A 106 13.04 8.62 -2.09
C ASP A 106 13.14 7.39 -3.01
N LEU A 107 13.35 7.58 -4.31
CA LEU A 107 13.42 6.51 -5.32
C LEU A 107 14.84 6.05 -5.66
N ILE A 108 15.88 6.64 -5.03
CA ILE A 108 17.26 6.22 -5.26
C ILE A 108 17.59 5.02 -4.35
N ALA A 109 17.69 3.84 -4.95
CA ALA A 109 18.09 2.58 -4.29
C ALA A 109 19.57 2.54 -3.91
#